data_AF-A7Y7J6-F1
#
_entry.id   AF-A7Y7J6-F1
#
_cell.length_a   1.000
_cell.length_b   1.000
_cell.length_c   1.000
_cell.angle_alpha   90.00
_cell.angle_beta   90.00
_cell.angle_gamma   90.00
#
_symmetry.space_group_name_H-M   'P 1'
#
loop_
_entity.id
_entity.type
_entity.pdbx_description
1 polymer ?
#
loop_
_entity_poly.entity_id
_entity_poly.type
_entity_poly.pdbx_seq_one_letter_code
_entity_poly.pdbx_strand_id
1 'polypeptide(L)'
;EFTLAEAQRRELVRGLNSPKLSLQSGTMGISRDSMHKRRATGGKKKAWRKKRKYELGRQPANTKLSSNKTVRRIRVRGGNVKWRALRLDTGNFSWGSEAVTRKTRLLDVVYNASNNELVRTQTLVKSAIVQVDAAPFKQW
;
A
#
# COMPACT_ATOMS: atom_id res chain seq x y z
N GLU A 1 31.87 27.74 -41.10
CA GLU A 1 31.23 26.41 -41.21
C GLU A 1 31.36 25.68 -39.88
N PHE A 2 30.31 25.73 -39.06
CA PHE A 2 30.23 25.02 -37.78
C PHE A 2 29.75 23.59 -38.07
N THR A 3 30.61 22.60 -37.91
CA THR A 3 30.27 21.21 -38.21
C THR A 3 29.23 20.67 -37.22
N LEU A 4 28.27 19.89 -37.72
CA LEU A 4 27.24 19.18 -36.95
C LEU A 4 27.82 18.36 -35.76
N ALA A 5 29.10 17.98 -35.83
CA ALA A 5 29.81 17.27 -34.78
C ALA A 5 30.08 18.12 -33.52
N GLU A 6 30.27 19.44 -33.64
CA GLU A 6 30.44 20.34 -32.48
C GLU A 6 29.10 20.66 -31.81
N ALA A 7 28.01 20.70 -32.58
CA ALA A 7 26.66 20.82 -32.05
C ALA A 7 26.27 19.58 -31.21
N GLN A 8 26.60 18.37 -31.69
CA GLN A 8 26.37 17.13 -30.94
C GLN A 8 27.25 16.99 -29.68
N ARG A 9 28.48 17.55 -29.68
CA ARG A 9 29.32 17.58 -28.46
C ARG A 9 28.81 18.56 -27.41
N ARG A 10 28.15 19.66 -27.80
CA ARG A 10 27.50 20.58 -26.84
C ARG A 10 26.21 20.01 -26.25
N GLU A 11 25.53 19.12 -26.96
CA GLU A 11 24.33 18.43 -26.47
C GLU A 11 24.67 17.31 -25.46
N LEU A 12 25.78 16.60 -25.65
CA LEU A 12 26.22 15.51 -24.78
C LEU A 12 26.72 15.95 -23.40
N VAL A 13 27.17 17.21 -23.24
CA VAL A 13 27.63 17.74 -21.94
C VAL A 13 26.46 18.28 -21.09
N ARG A 14 25.26 18.42 -21.64
CA ARG A 14 24.05 18.77 -20.86
C ARG A 14 23.44 17.58 -20.09
N GLY A 15 23.89 16.36 -20.36
CA GLY A 15 23.32 15.13 -19.77
C GLY A 15 23.91 14.67 -18.42
N LEU A 16 24.90 15.36 -17.87
CA LEU A 16 25.67 14.87 -16.71
C LEU A 16 25.55 15.73 -15.44
N ASN A 17 24.48 16.50 -15.31
CA ASN A 17 24.16 17.20 -14.06
C ASN A 17 22.79 16.80 -13.52
N SER A 18 22.73 15.59 -12.95
CA SER A 18 21.66 15.20 -12.02
C SER A 18 22.12 15.26 -10.55
N PRO A 19 22.54 16.40 -9.98
CA PRO A 19 22.47 16.56 -8.53
C PRO A 19 21.41 17.59 -8.22
N LYS A 20 20.25 17.10 -7.80
CA LYS A 20 19.39 17.64 -6.73
C LYS A 20 18.04 16.94 -6.85
N LEU A 21 17.95 15.73 -6.29
CA LEU A 21 16.86 15.51 -5.34
C LEU A 21 17.04 16.58 -4.28
N SER A 22 16.53 17.77 -4.57
CA SER A 22 16.38 18.81 -3.58
C SER A 22 15.65 18.12 -2.45
N LEU A 23 16.31 18.05 -1.30
CA LEU A 23 15.63 17.99 -0.02
C LEU A 23 14.79 19.28 0.03
N GLN A 24 13.68 19.31 -0.73
CA GLN A 24 12.53 20.04 -0.29
C GLN A 24 12.34 19.55 1.13
N SER A 25 12.47 20.47 2.08
CA SER A 25 12.23 20.26 3.49
C SER A 25 10.76 19.90 3.63
N GLY A 26 10.47 18.65 3.29
CA GLY A 26 9.15 18.13 3.04
C GLY A 26 8.42 18.14 4.36
N THR A 27 7.23 18.73 4.36
CA THR A 27 6.17 18.39 5.28
C THR A 27 6.08 16.87 5.33
N MET A 28 6.73 16.26 6.31
CA MET A 28 6.68 14.82 6.47
C MET A 28 5.23 14.42 6.67
N GLY A 29 4.81 13.40 5.93
CA GLY A 29 3.42 12.97 5.82
C GLY A 29 2.84 12.39 7.11
N ILE A 30 2.01 11.36 6.96
CA ILE A 30 1.35 10.69 8.09
C ILE A 30 2.42 10.20 9.07
N SER A 31 2.25 10.49 10.37
CA SER A 31 3.18 10.12 11.44
C SER A 31 2.47 9.28 12.48
N ARG A 32 3.19 8.29 13.04
CA ARG A 32 2.69 7.39 14.09
C ARG A 32 3.20 7.78 15.49
N ASP A 33 3.75 8.98 15.63
CA ASP A 33 4.22 9.49 16.91
C ASP A 33 3.06 9.82 17.85
N SER A 34 3.31 9.88 19.15
CA SER A 34 2.31 10.23 20.17
C SER A 34 2.45 11.66 20.70
N MET A 35 3.38 12.47 20.18
CA MET A 35 3.66 13.80 20.73
C MET A 35 2.51 14.79 20.50
N HIS A 36 1.75 14.59 19.44
CA HIS A 36 0.54 15.37 19.16
C HIS A 36 -0.66 14.97 20.06
N LYS A 37 -0.58 13.82 20.74
CA LYS A 37 -1.63 13.36 21.67
C LYS A 37 -1.44 14.00 23.05
N ARG A 38 -2.54 14.12 23.80
CA ARG A 38 -2.52 14.60 25.19
C ARG A 38 -1.88 13.56 26.12
N ARG A 39 -1.44 14.00 27.30
CA ARG A 39 -1.03 13.12 28.40
C ARG A 39 -2.25 12.34 28.92
N ALA A 40 -2.02 11.25 29.65
CA ALA A 40 -3.11 10.52 30.32
C ALA A 40 -3.91 11.42 31.29
N THR A 41 -3.24 12.38 31.92
CA THR A 41 -3.87 13.41 32.77
C THR A 41 -4.64 14.49 31.99
N GLY A 42 -4.65 14.46 30.66
CA GLY A 42 -5.33 15.44 29.80
C GLY A 42 -4.50 16.69 29.45
N GLY A 43 -3.34 16.89 30.10
CA GLY A 43 -2.45 18.03 29.82
C GLY A 43 -1.84 18.01 28.42
N LYS A 44 -1.67 19.20 27.82
CA LYS A 44 -1.02 19.37 26.50
C LYS A 44 0.47 19.05 26.58
N LYS A 45 0.97 18.23 25.65
CA LYS A 45 2.40 17.89 25.57
C LYS A 45 3.14 18.93 24.73
N LYS A 46 4.28 19.43 25.22
CA LYS A 46 5.16 20.31 24.43
C LYS A 46 5.91 19.47 23.39
N ALA A 47 5.80 19.85 22.12
CA ALA A 47 6.60 19.26 21.06
C ALA A 47 8.03 19.82 21.13
N TRP A 48 9.02 18.95 21.29
CA TRP A 48 10.44 19.32 21.42
C TRP A 48 11.25 19.01 20.16
N ARG A 49 10.68 18.26 19.21
CA ARG A 49 11.32 17.86 17.95
C ARG A 49 10.33 17.86 16.80
N LYS A 50 10.88 17.89 15.58
CA LYS A 50 10.15 17.64 14.34
C LYS A 50 9.85 16.14 14.16
N LYS A 51 8.94 15.82 13.23
CA LYS A 51 8.64 14.44 12.81
C LYS A 51 9.93 13.70 12.39
N ARG A 52 9.99 12.38 12.55
CA ARG A 52 11.16 11.56 12.15
C ARG A 52 10.79 10.42 11.19
N LYS A 53 11.72 10.06 10.29
CA LYS A 53 11.50 9.06 9.23
C LYS A 53 11.12 7.67 9.76
N TYR A 54 11.60 7.29 10.94
CA TYR A 54 11.30 5.99 11.55
C TYR A 54 9.85 5.88 12.10
N GLU A 55 9.18 7.02 12.33
CA GLU A 55 7.77 7.10 12.76
C GLU A 55 6.78 7.23 11.60
N LEU A 56 7.26 7.22 10.35
CA LEU A 56 6.44 7.40 9.17
C LEU A 56 5.28 6.37 9.11
N GLY A 57 4.09 6.88 8.81
CA GLY A 57 2.92 6.14 8.39
C GLY A 57 2.69 6.23 6.88
N ARG A 58 1.81 5.40 6.34
CA ARG A 58 1.43 5.41 4.91
C ARG A 58 -0.08 5.34 4.80
N GLN A 59 -0.64 5.90 3.73
CA GLN A 59 -2.08 5.78 3.44
C GLN A 59 -2.49 4.30 3.36
N PRO A 60 -3.65 3.90 3.91
CA PRO A 60 -4.23 2.58 3.71
C PRO A 60 -4.45 2.25 2.23
N ALA A 61 -4.57 0.96 1.94
CA ALA A 61 -4.70 0.46 0.58
C ALA A 61 -6.15 0.43 0.08
N ASN A 62 -7.12 0.27 1.00
CA ASN A 62 -8.56 0.09 0.71
C ASN A 62 -8.79 -0.87 -0.46
N THR A 63 -8.24 -2.09 -0.33
CA THR A 63 -8.23 -3.12 -1.38
C THR A 63 -9.64 -3.39 -1.88
N LYS A 64 -9.89 -3.17 -3.17
CA LYS A 64 -11.21 -3.40 -3.78
C LYS A 64 -11.31 -4.77 -4.42
N LEU A 65 -12.52 -5.33 -4.37
CA LEU A 65 -12.87 -6.48 -5.19
C LEU A 65 -13.00 -6.04 -6.66
N SER A 66 -12.12 -6.56 -7.53
CA SER A 66 -12.14 -6.25 -8.96
C SER A 66 -11.24 -7.21 -9.73
N SER A 67 -11.70 -7.65 -10.90
CA SER A 67 -10.95 -8.49 -11.84
C SER A 67 -9.60 -7.91 -12.27
N ASN A 68 -9.43 -6.58 -12.24
CA ASN A 68 -8.16 -5.95 -12.56
C ASN A 68 -7.20 -6.02 -11.36
N LYS A 69 -6.50 -7.15 -11.22
CA LYS A 69 -5.54 -7.40 -10.15
C LYS A 69 -4.41 -6.35 -10.18
N THR A 70 -4.37 -5.52 -9.14
CA THR A 70 -3.35 -4.48 -8.99
C THR A 70 -2.65 -4.64 -7.65
N VAL A 71 -1.35 -4.98 -7.68
CA VAL A 71 -0.52 -5.09 -6.48
C VAL A 71 0.73 -4.22 -6.65
N ARG A 72 0.99 -3.35 -5.67
CA ARG A 72 2.13 -2.42 -5.69
C ARG A 72 3.20 -2.87 -4.70
N ARG A 73 4.45 -2.84 -5.17
CA ARG A 73 5.64 -3.08 -4.36
C ARG A 73 5.96 -1.84 -3.53
N ILE A 74 6.18 -2.00 -2.22
CA ILE A 74 6.56 -0.88 -1.35
C ILE A 74 7.86 -1.22 -0.62
N ARG A 75 8.91 -0.44 -0.88
CA ARG A 75 10.16 -0.48 -0.11
C ARG A 75 9.89 -0.04 1.34
N VAL A 76 10.34 -0.85 2.29
CA VAL A 76 10.26 -0.54 3.73
C VAL A 76 11.65 -0.36 4.34
N ARG A 77 11.70 -0.05 5.64
CA ARG A 77 12.96 0.08 6.40
C ARG A 77 13.70 -1.26 6.38
N GLY A 78 15.03 -1.20 6.29
CA GLY A 78 15.88 -2.39 6.24
C GLY A 78 15.97 -3.06 4.87
N GLY A 79 15.50 -2.42 3.79
CA GLY A 79 15.61 -2.97 2.43
C GLY A 79 14.50 -3.96 2.05
N ASN A 80 13.70 -4.41 3.00
CA ASN A 80 12.58 -5.33 2.77
C ASN A 80 11.47 -4.71 1.90
N VAL A 81 10.56 -5.58 1.45
CA VAL A 81 9.43 -5.22 0.60
C VAL A 81 8.12 -5.65 1.27
N LYS A 82 7.11 -4.77 1.20
CA LYS A 82 5.72 -5.13 1.47
C LYS A 82 4.89 -5.01 0.20
N TRP A 83 3.99 -5.96 0.00
CA TRP A 83 3.04 -5.95 -1.12
C TRP A 83 1.74 -5.29 -0.67
N ARG A 84 1.33 -4.25 -1.40
CA ARG A 84 0.07 -3.58 -1.20
C ARG A 84 -0.88 -3.97 -2.32
N ALA A 85 -1.87 -4.79 -1.99
CA ALA A 85 -3.00 -5.02 -2.89
C ALA A 85 -3.87 -3.76 -2.95
N LEU A 86 -4.20 -3.30 -4.15
CA LEU A 86 -5.19 -2.26 -4.38
C LEU A 86 -6.49 -2.86 -4.94
N ARG A 87 -6.35 -3.91 -5.75
CA ARG A 87 -7.47 -4.64 -6.35
C ARG A 87 -7.13 -6.13 -6.40
N LEU A 88 -8.08 -6.98 -6.01
CA LEU A 88 -7.97 -8.44 -6.05
C LEU A 88 -9.30 -9.04 -6.50
N ASP A 89 -9.22 -10.20 -7.14
CA ASP A 89 -10.35 -10.97 -7.66
C ASP A 89 -10.33 -12.45 -7.20
N THR A 90 -9.14 -12.96 -6.91
CA THR A 90 -8.88 -14.35 -6.54
C THR A 90 -8.13 -14.43 -5.22
N GLY A 91 -8.39 -15.50 -4.48
CA GLY A 91 -7.77 -15.81 -3.19
C GLY A 91 -7.45 -17.29 -3.08
N ASN A 92 -6.63 -17.66 -2.10
CA ASN A 92 -6.38 -19.05 -1.76
C ASN A 92 -7.18 -19.40 -0.51
N PHE A 93 -8.09 -20.35 -0.61
CA PHE A 93 -9.01 -20.73 0.45
C PHE A 93 -8.81 -22.20 0.83
N SER A 94 -8.91 -22.50 2.12
CA SER A 94 -8.71 -23.84 2.66
C SER A 94 -10.01 -24.36 3.25
N TRP A 95 -10.39 -25.58 2.86
CA TRP A 95 -11.43 -26.36 3.51
C TRP A 95 -10.79 -27.16 4.65
N GLY A 96 -11.04 -26.72 5.89
CA GLY A 96 -10.34 -27.23 7.07
C GLY A 96 -10.59 -28.72 7.36
N SER A 97 -11.82 -29.21 7.17
CA SER A 97 -12.15 -30.62 7.44
C SER A 97 -11.56 -31.61 6.44
N GLU A 98 -11.43 -31.19 5.18
CA GLU A 98 -10.93 -32.05 4.09
C GLU A 98 -9.43 -31.83 3.81
N ALA A 99 -8.79 -30.89 4.52
CA ALA A 99 -7.40 -30.50 4.31
C ALA A 99 -7.07 -30.08 2.85
N VAL A 100 -8.06 -29.60 2.11
CA VAL A 100 -7.93 -29.18 0.71
C VAL A 100 -7.80 -27.66 0.63
N THR A 101 -6.82 -27.18 -0.12
CA THR A 101 -6.62 -25.76 -0.40
C THR A 101 -6.72 -25.50 -1.89
N ARG A 102 -7.60 -24.59 -2.31
CA ARG A 102 -7.80 -24.25 -3.72
C ARG A 102 -7.81 -22.73 -3.90
N LYS A 103 -7.26 -22.32 -5.04
CA LYS A 103 -7.37 -20.94 -5.51
C LYS A 103 -8.76 -20.76 -6.12
N THR A 104 -9.56 -19.87 -5.55
CA THR A 104 -10.92 -19.60 -6.02
C THR A 104 -11.14 -18.10 -6.22
N ARG A 105 -12.20 -17.79 -6.99
CA ARG A 105 -12.62 -16.41 -7.23
C ARG A 105 -13.47 -15.92 -6.05
N LEU A 106 -13.27 -14.66 -5.65
CA LEU A 106 -14.12 -13.96 -4.71
C LEU A 106 -15.33 -13.37 -5.45
N LEU A 107 -16.52 -13.57 -4.91
CA LEU A 107 -17.78 -13.08 -5.49
C LEU A 107 -18.21 -11.78 -4.84
N ASP A 108 -18.29 -11.75 -3.52
CA ASP A 108 -18.84 -10.63 -2.77
C ASP A 108 -18.31 -10.57 -1.33
N VAL A 109 -18.29 -9.38 -0.72
CA VAL A 109 -18.06 -9.19 0.72
C VAL A 109 -19.42 -9.06 1.40
N VAL A 110 -19.76 -10.03 2.26
CA VAL A 110 -21.09 -10.07 2.89
C VAL A 110 -21.11 -9.34 4.22
N TYR A 111 -20.05 -9.50 5.02
CA TYR A 111 -20.04 -8.97 6.38
C TYR A 111 -18.64 -8.53 6.82
N ASN A 112 -18.61 -7.47 7.63
CA ASN A 112 -17.42 -6.98 8.30
C ASN A 112 -17.77 -6.52 9.72
N ALA A 113 -17.01 -6.99 10.72
CA ALA A 113 -17.25 -6.68 12.12
C ALA A 113 -16.96 -5.23 12.52
N SER A 114 -16.03 -4.55 11.85
CA SER A 114 -15.56 -3.22 12.27
C SER A 114 -16.39 -2.07 11.72
N ASN A 115 -16.86 -2.18 10.46
CA ASN A 115 -17.62 -1.11 9.81
C ASN A 115 -18.39 -1.65 8.60
N ASN A 116 -19.67 -1.30 8.48
CA ASN A 116 -20.54 -1.70 7.38
C ASN A 116 -20.24 -0.96 6.06
N GLU A 117 -19.57 0.20 6.10
CA GLU A 117 -19.13 0.89 4.87
C GLU A 117 -18.14 0.05 4.04
N LEU A 118 -17.42 -0.86 4.69
CA LEU A 118 -16.48 -1.74 4.00
C LEU A 118 -17.20 -2.80 3.17
N VAL A 119 -18.40 -3.21 3.57
CA VAL A 119 -19.29 -4.11 2.83
C VAL A 119 -19.82 -3.38 1.60
N ARG A 120 -20.45 -2.20 1.80
CA ARG A 120 -21.03 -1.38 0.71
C ARG A 120 -20.03 -1.07 -0.40
N THR A 121 -18.78 -0.83 -0.04
CA THR A 121 -17.74 -0.43 -0.98
C THR A 121 -16.87 -1.60 -1.43
N GLN A 122 -17.22 -2.85 -1.10
CA GLN A 122 -16.51 -4.06 -1.51
C GLN A 122 -15.01 -4.03 -1.17
N THR A 123 -14.70 -3.69 0.09
CA THR A 123 -13.33 -3.55 0.58
C THR A 123 -12.87 -4.79 1.33
N LEU A 124 -11.77 -5.40 0.87
CA LEU A 124 -11.18 -6.58 1.48
C LEU A 124 -10.25 -6.20 2.65
N VAL A 125 -10.60 -6.69 3.85
CA VAL A 125 -9.83 -6.52 5.10
C VAL A 125 -9.74 -7.89 5.80
N LYS A 126 -8.76 -8.04 6.70
CA LYS A 126 -8.68 -9.23 7.56
C LYS A 126 -10.01 -9.46 8.29
N SER A 127 -10.45 -10.71 8.35
CA SER A 127 -11.68 -11.14 9.03
C SER A 127 -12.98 -10.68 8.36
N ALA A 128 -12.95 -10.18 7.12
CA ALA A 128 -14.17 -10.01 6.34
C ALA A 128 -14.73 -11.38 5.94
N ILE A 129 -16.05 -11.55 6.05
CA ILE A 129 -16.76 -12.73 5.57
C ILE A 129 -17.09 -12.49 4.10
N VAL A 130 -16.64 -13.42 3.24
CA VAL A 130 -16.72 -13.30 1.79
C VAL A 130 -17.40 -14.52 1.19
N GLN A 131 -18.14 -14.32 0.10
CA GLN A 131 -18.62 -15.40 -0.75
C GLN A 131 -17.55 -15.77 -1.76
N VAL A 132 -17.34 -17.06 -1.94
CA VAL A 132 -16.35 -17.63 -2.86
C VAL A 132 -17.02 -18.57 -3.83
N ASP A 133 -16.46 -18.67 -5.03
CA ASP A 133 -16.87 -19.68 -6.00
C ASP A 133 -16.52 -21.09 -5.50
N ALA A 134 -17.52 -21.98 -5.49
CA ALA A 134 -17.40 -23.34 -5.02
C ALA A 134 -16.92 -24.33 -6.11
N ALA A 135 -16.87 -23.93 -7.38
CA ALA A 135 -16.54 -24.85 -8.48
C ALA A 135 -15.24 -25.66 -8.25
N PRO A 136 -14.12 -25.08 -7.75
CA PRO A 136 -12.89 -25.83 -7.50
C PRO A 136 -12.96 -26.82 -6.33
N PHE A 137 -13.91 -26.64 -5.42
CA PHE A 137 -14.15 -27.55 -4.30
C PHE A 137 -15.20 -28.63 -4.64
N LYS A 138 -16.15 -28.32 -5.53
CA LYS A 138 -17.16 -29.28 -6.00
C LYS A 138 -16.61 -30.30 -7.00
N GLN A 139 -15.62 -29.90 -7.80
CA GLN A 139 -14.98 -30.79 -8.77
C GLN A 139 -14.00 -31.78 -8.13
N TRP A 140 -13.53 -31.48 -6.92
CA TRP A 140 -12.67 -32.38 -6.15
C TRP A 140 -13.45 -33.60 -5.69
#